data_AF-A0A835MIJ8-F1
#
_entry.id   AF-A0A835MIJ8-F1
#
_cell.length_a   1.000
_cell.length_b   1.000
_cell.length_c   1.000
_cell.angle_alpha   90.00
_cell.angle_beta   90.00
_cell.angle_gamma   90.00
#
_symmetry.space_group_name_H-M   'P 1'
#
loop_
_entity.id
_entity.type
_entity.pdbx_description
1 polymer ?
#
loop_
_entity_poly.entity_id
_entity_poly.type
_entity_poly.pdbx_seq_one_letter_code
_entity_poly.pdbx_strand_id
1 'polypeptide(L)'
;MKENCFMAGQAIHVGALMRLDLTQASVETIYVTVWASPNISIHLGKIENAEDMWRKHAGLRLQPPVGEDRISELGKWEQRQYKVSGISWDVNAIDVSAAGLGWFSMGLKGEATLTLWTYDGIQITLREPLVLDRAQFLERPGFLLPKAISEAIAYQSKVEVEQRKKREDERIELLSEAM
;
A
#
# COMPACT_ATOMS: atom_id res chain seq x y z
N MET A 1 5.97 8.68 -2.30
CA MET A 1 5.17 7.49 -1.92
C MET A 1 4.50 7.84 -0.60
N LYS A 2 3.17 8.03 -0.56
CA LYS A 2 2.42 8.27 0.67
C LYS A 2 1.87 6.91 1.09
N GLU A 3 2.36 6.33 2.17
CA GLU A 3 1.81 5.09 2.72
C GLU A 3 1.03 5.44 3.99
N ASN A 4 -0.29 5.34 3.86
CA ASN A 4 -1.19 5.29 5.00
C ASN A 4 -1.66 3.84 5.10
N CYS A 5 -1.79 3.29 6.31
CA CYS A 5 -2.38 1.98 6.52
C CYS A 5 -3.78 1.94 5.87
N PHE A 6 -3.99 1.03 4.92
CA PHE A 6 -5.23 0.97 4.15
C PHE A 6 -6.24 0.08 4.88
N MET A 7 -7.39 0.65 5.23
CA MET A 7 -8.42 0.02 6.07
C MET A 7 -9.70 -0.21 5.28
N ALA A 8 -10.50 -1.17 5.74
CA ALA A 8 -11.84 -1.38 5.19
C ALA A 8 -12.65 -0.07 5.24
N GLY A 9 -13.32 0.26 4.13
CA GLY A 9 -14.02 1.53 3.96
C GLY A 9 -13.19 2.63 3.31
N GLN A 10 -11.93 2.39 2.93
CA GLN A 10 -11.08 3.37 2.24
C GLN A 10 -10.96 3.12 0.73
N ALA A 11 -10.68 4.19 0.00
CA ALA A 11 -10.57 4.23 -1.45
C ALA A 11 -9.30 4.99 -1.88
N ILE A 12 -8.59 4.47 -2.89
CA ILE A 12 -7.45 5.11 -3.52
C ILE A 12 -7.81 5.44 -4.96
N HIS A 13 -7.81 6.73 -5.32
CA HIS A 13 -7.94 7.18 -6.69
C HIS A 13 -6.55 7.39 -7.30
N VAL A 14 -6.40 6.94 -8.54
CA VAL A 14 -5.21 7.15 -9.38
C VAL A 14 -5.67 7.92 -10.62
N GLY A 15 -5.51 9.24 -10.54
CA GLY A 15 -6.20 10.19 -11.42
C GLY A 15 -7.71 9.98 -11.39
N ALA A 16 -8.37 10.28 -12.50
CA ALA A 16 -9.72 9.80 -12.78
C ALA A 16 -9.70 8.55 -13.70
N LEU A 17 -8.60 7.78 -13.66
CA LEU A 17 -8.37 6.62 -14.53
C LEU A 17 -8.70 5.29 -13.87
N MET A 18 -8.36 5.13 -12.59
CA MET A 18 -8.75 3.95 -11.81
C MET A 18 -8.92 4.29 -10.33
N ARG A 19 -9.78 3.52 -9.65
CA ARG A 19 -10.02 3.63 -8.20
C ARG A 19 -10.03 2.24 -7.56
N LEU A 20 -9.26 2.05 -6.50
CA LEU A 20 -9.27 0.83 -5.69
C LEU A 20 -10.00 1.09 -4.38
N ASP A 21 -11.05 0.32 -4.11
CA ASP A 21 -11.81 0.34 -2.87
C ASP A 21 -11.49 -0.92 -2.06
N LEU A 22 -11.19 -0.79 -0.77
CA LEU A 22 -11.12 -1.93 0.17
C LEU A 22 -12.45 -2.04 0.91
N THR A 23 -13.29 -2.98 0.48
CA THR A 23 -14.65 -3.10 1.02
C THR A 23 -14.66 -3.90 2.32
N GLN A 24 -13.86 -4.96 2.40
CA GLN A 24 -13.77 -5.83 3.57
C GLN A 24 -12.35 -6.34 3.73
N ALA A 25 -11.91 -6.54 4.98
CA ALA A 25 -10.67 -7.20 5.32
C ALA A 25 -10.87 -8.04 6.59
N SER A 26 -10.22 -9.19 6.68
CA SER A 26 -10.19 -10.02 7.90
C SER A 26 -9.21 -9.48 8.95
N VAL A 27 -8.44 -8.46 8.59
CA VAL A 27 -7.42 -7.78 9.39
C VAL A 27 -7.72 -6.29 9.42
N GLU A 28 -7.20 -5.59 10.43
CA GLU A 28 -7.49 -4.18 10.66
C GLU A 28 -6.97 -3.27 9.54
N THR A 29 -5.77 -3.55 9.04
CA THR A 29 -5.09 -2.77 7.99
C THR A 29 -4.48 -3.71 6.97
N ILE A 30 -4.25 -3.24 5.74
CA ILE A 30 -3.41 -3.90 4.74
C ILE A 30 -2.40 -2.91 4.15
N TYR A 31 -1.32 -3.44 3.55
CA TYR A 31 -0.43 -2.63 2.72
C TYR A 31 -0.90 -2.64 1.27
N VAL A 32 -0.96 -1.45 0.68
CA VAL A 32 -1.19 -1.26 -0.76
C VAL A 32 -0.10 -0.36 -1.31
N THR A 33 0.72 -0.90 -2.21
CA THR A 33 1.68 -0.13 -3.00
C THR A 33 1.06 0.18 -4.36
N VAL A 34 0.94 1.47 -4.68
CA VAL A 34 0.46 1.92 -5.99
C VAL A 34 1.64 2.12 -6.94
N TRP A 35 1.64 1.38 -8.03
CA TRP A 35 2.59 1.53 -9.14
C TRP A 35 1.90 2.22 -10.30
N ALA A 36 2.19 3.50 -10.48
CA ALA A 36 1.64 4.33 -11.54
C ALA A 36 2.67 5.38 -11.97
N SER A 37 2.41 6.07 -13.08
CA SER A 37 3.24 7.19 -13.52
C SER A 37 3.33 8.27 -12.42
N PRO A 38 4.52 8.85 -12.16
CA PRO A 38 4.69 9.89 -11.16
C PRO A 38 3.91 11.18 -11.48
N ASN A 39 3.43 11.33 -12.71
CA ASN A 39 2.65 12.48 -13.16
C ASN A 39 1.12 12.30 -12.94
N ILE A 40 0.70 11.15 -12.38
CA ILE A 40 -0.69 10.90 -12.05
C ILE A 40 -0.94 11.26 -10.60
N SER A 41 -2.01 12.03 -10.36
CA SER A 41 -2.43 12.35 -8.99
C SER A 41 -2.91 11.10 -8.25
N ILE A 42 -2.57 10.98 -6.96
CA ILE A 42 -3.03 9.88 -6.09
C ILE A 42 -3.75 10.48 -4.89
N HIS A 43 -5.00 10.07 -4.67
CA HIS A 43 -5.85 10.58 -3.60
C HIS A 43 -6.42 9.43 -2.78
N LEU A 44 -6.11 9.41 -1.48
CA LEU A 44 -6.69 8.49 -0.51
C LEU A 44 -7.89 9.15 0.17
N GLY A 45 -8.98 8.41 0.30
CA GLY A 45 -10.18 8.87 0.99
C GLY A 45 -11.03 7.70 1.49
N LYS A 46 -12.27 7.99 1.87
CA LYS A 46 -13.26 6.98 2.24
C LYS A 46 -14.12 6.59 1.04
N ILE A 47 -14.54 5.34 0.96
CA ILE A 47 -15.43 4.82 -0.08
C ILE A 47 -16.75 5.60 -0.11
N GLU A 48 -17.29 5.97 1.04
CA GLU A 48 -18.55 6.73 1.15
C GLU A 48 -18.53 8.06 0.35
N ASN A 49 -17.36 8.67 0.21
CA ASN A 49 -17.16 9.94 -0.50
C ASN A 49 -16.51 9.75 -1.88
N ALA A 50 -16.08 8.54 -2.22
CA ALA A 50 -15.27 8.27 -3.39
C ALA A 50 -15.97 8.64 -4.68
N GLU A 51 -17.25 8.31 -4.78
CA GLU A 51 -18.06 8.58 -5.96
C GLU A 51 -18.29 10.09 -6.16
N ASP A 52 -18.56 10.80 -5.07
CA ASP A 52 -18.70 12.25 -5.08
C ASP A 52 -17.40 12.97 -5.43
N MET A 53 -16.28 12.47 -4.92
CA MET A 53 -14.95 12.97 -5.26
C MET A 53 -14.66 12.76 -6.75
N TRP A 54 -15.00 11.59 -7.30
CA TRP A 54 -14.84 11.32 -8.73
C TRP A 54 -15.69 12.30 -9.56
N ARG A 55 -17.00 12.38 -9.30
CA ARG A 55 -17.91 13.26 -10.06
C ARG A 55 -17.52 14.73 -10.04
N LYS A 56 -17.09 15.25 -8.88
CA LYS A 56 -16.79 16.68 -8.70
C LYS A 56 -15.38 17.08 -9.14
N HIS A 57 -14.47 16.12 -9.26
CA HIS A 57 -13.04 16.44 -9.42
C HIS A 57 -12.32 15.67 -10.53
N ALA A 58 -12.99 14.76 -11.23
CA ALA A 58 -12.47 14.16 -12.46
C ALA A 58 -12.16 15.24 -13.51
N GLY A 59 -10.96 15.23 -14.08
CA GLY A 59 -10.52 16.30 -15.00
C GLY A 59 -9.94 17.54 -14.31
N LEU A 60 -10.18 17.72 -13.01
CA LEU A 60 -9.75 18.88 -12.21
C LEU A 60 -8.63 18.53 -11.22
N ARG A 61 -8.96 17.85 -10.11
CA ARG A 61 -7.97 17.41 -9.11
C ARG A 61 -7.56 15.96 -9.30
N LEU A 62 -8.46 15.16 -9.86
CA LEU A 62 -8.21 13.78 -10.26
C LEU A 62 -7.76 13.81 -11.72
N GLN A 63 -6.49 14.15 -11.89
CA GLN A 63 -5.85 14.19 -13.20
C GLN A 63 -4.81 13.07 -13.30
N PRO A 64 -4.66 12.46 -14.48
CA PRO A 64 -5.38 12.67 -15.75
C PRO A 64 -6.82 12.08 -15.79
N PRO A 65 -7.64 12.45 -16.82
CA PRO A 65 -7.34 13.41 -17.88
C PRO A 65 -7.34 14.86 -17.35
N VAL A 66 -6.90 15.80 -18.18
CA VAL A 66 -6.97 17.23 -17.89
C VAL A 66 -8.18 17.80 -18.63
N GLY A 67 -9.08 18.46 -17.91
CA GLY A 67 -10.36 18.92 -18.44
C GLY A 67 -11.50 17.93 -18.15
N GLU A 68 -12.63 18.47 -17.71
CA GLU A 68 -13.84 17.69 -17.37
C GLU A 68 -14.50 17.09 -18.62
N ASP A 69 -14.45 17.81 -19.74
CA ASP A 69 -14.98 17.42 -21.04
C ASP A 69 -14.39 16.09 -21.55
N ARG A 70 -13.10 15.89 -21.30
CA ARG A 70 -12.34 14.70 -21.72
C ARG A 70 -12.78 13.42 -21.01
N ILE A 71 -13.45 13.50 -19.86
CA ILE A 71 -13.91 12.31 -19.12
C ILE A 71 -14.92 11.52 -19.96
N SER A 72 -15.76 12.22 -20.72
CA SER A 72 -16.78 11.58 -21.56
C SER A 72 -16.19 10.74 -22.70
N GLU A 73 -14.94 10.99 -23.09
CA GLU A 73 -14.21 10.25 -24.13
C GLU A 73 -13.65 8.91 -23.64
N LEU A 74 -13.54 8.71 -22.32
CA LEU A 74 -12.84 7.55 -21.75
C LEU A 74 -13.70 6.28 -21.70
N GLY A 75 -15.00 6.40 -21.98
CA GLY A 75 -15.93 5.28 -21.99
C GLY A 75 -16.73 5.15 -20.69
N LYS A 76 -17.22 3.93 -20.42
CA LYS A 76 -18.06 3.62 -19.27
C LYS A 76 -17.20 3.31 -18.06
N TRP A 77 -17.48 4.01 -16.96
CA TRP A 77 -16.84 3.74 -15.66
C TRP A 77 -17.45 2.49 -15.01
N GLU A 78 -16.69 1.40 -14.95
CA GLU A 78 -17.15 0.08 -14.49
C GLU A 78 -16.35 -0.41 -13.27
N GLN A 79 -16.98 -1.27 -12.46
CA GLN A 79 -16.34 -1.90 -11.31
C GLN A 79 -16.15 -3.40 -11.51
N ARG A 80 -15.06 -3.94 -10.97
CA ARG A 80 -14.81 -5.38 -10.85
C ARG A 80 -14.34 -5.71 -9.44
N GLN A 81 -14.95 -6.72 -8.84
CA GLN A 81 -14.63 -7.15 -7.48
C GLN A 81 -13.65 -8.32 -7.49
N TYR A 82 -12.70 -8.29 -6.55
CA TYR A 82 -11.68 -9.32 -6.38
C TYR A 82 -11.57 -9.70 -4.90
N LYS A 83 -11.45 -11.01 -4.64
CA LYS A 83 -11.06 -11.53 -3.34
C LYS A 83 -9.60 -11.91 -3.39
N VAL A 84 -8.84 -11.45 -2.41
CA VAL A 84 -7.41 -11.70 -2.30
C VAL A 84 -7.08 -12.23 -0.93
N SER A 85 -6.04 -13.05 -0.83
CA SER A 85 -5.53 -13.54 0.43
C SER A 85 -4.01 -13.50 0.44
N GLY A 86 -3.45 -13.38 1.63
CA GLY A 86 -2.01 -13.37 1.86
C GLY A 86 -1.66 -13.97 3.21
N ILE A 87 -0.42 -14.44 3.34
CA ILE A 87 0.05 -15.18 4.53
C ILE A 87 1.09 -14.41 5.35
N SER A 88 1.56 -13.27 4.85
CA SER A 88 2.65 -12.49 5.46
C SER A 88 2.49 -10.99 5.22
N TRP A 89 3.03 -10.21 6.15
CA TRP A 89 3.23 -8.77 6.00
C TRP A 89 4.52 -8.44 5.25
N ASP A 90 5.51 -9.35 5.30
CA ASP A 90 6.85 -9.13 4.75
C ASP A 90 6.89 -9.22 3.23
N VAL A 91 5.96 -9.99 2.65
CA VAL A 91 5.93 -10.32 1.23
C VAL A 91 4.57 -9.96 0.65
N ASN A 92 4.57 -9.23 -0.46
CA ASN A 92 3.35 -8.96 -1.20
C ASN A 92 2.71 -10.27 -1.67
N ALA A 93 1.40 -10.36 -1.56
CA ALA A 93 0.63 -11.54 -1.92
C ALA A 93 0.19 -11.52 -3.38
N ILE A 94 -0.23 -10.36 -3.90
CA ILE A 94 -0.80 -10.26 -5.24
C ILE A 94 -0.69 -8.86 -5.85
N ASP A 95 -0.51 -8.83 -7.17
CA ASP A 95 -0.65 -7.62 -8.00
C ASP A 95 -2.01 -7.63 -8.72
N VAL A 96 -2.76 -6.53 -8.61
CA VAL A 96 -3.91 -6.22 -9.45
C VAL A 96 -3.47 -5.20 -10.50
N SER A 97 -3.25 -5.66 -11.73
CA SER A 97 -2.73 -4.85 -12.83
C SER A 97 -3.83 -4.36 -13.75
N ALA A 98 -3.85 -3.06 -14.05
CA ALA A 98 -4.70 -2.44 -15.06
C ALA A 98 -3.84 -2.02 -16.25
N ALA A 99 -4.12 -2.59 -17.44
CA ALA A 99 -3.31 -2.42 -18.63
C ALA A 99 -3.10 -0.94 -18.98
N GLY A 100 -1.83 -0.52 -19.14
CA GLY A 100 -1.45 0.85 -19.49
C GLY A 100 -1.54 1.88 -18.34
N LEU A 101 -2.20 1.57 -17.24
CA LEU A 101 -2.37 2.50 -16.11
C LEU A 101 -1.40 2.23 -14.96
N GLY A 102 -1.05 0.95 -14.75
CA GLY A 102 -0.20 0.52 -13.65
C GLY A 102 -0.78 -0.66 -12.88
N TRP A 103 -0.41 -0.82 -11.61
CA TRP A 103 -0.93 -1.88 -10.76
C TRP A 103 -0.96 -1.50 -9.28
N PHE A 104 -1.75 -2.24 -8.52
CA PHE A 104 -1.77 -2.22 -7.06
C PHE A 104 -1.12 -3.51 -6.56
N SER A 105 -0.07 -3.39 -5.76
CA SER A 105 0.57 -4.53 -5.09
C SER A 105 0.14 -4.57 -3.64
N MET A 106 -0.24 -5.74 -3.13
CA MET A 106 -0.83 -5.86 -1.80
C MET A 106 -0.06 -6.78 -0.89
N GLY A 107 0.25 -6.31 0.31
CA GLY A 107 0.78 -7.09 1.42
C GLY A 107 -0.28 -7.22 2.51
N LEU A 108 -0.64 -8.45 2.85
CA LEU A 108 -1.62 -8.75 3.90
C LEU A 108 -1.40 -10.14 4.49
N LYS A 109 -1.74 -10.29 5.77
CA LYS A 109 -1.84 -11.59 6.45
C LYS A 109 -3.29 -11.90 6.78
N GLY A 110 -4.05 -12.35 5.80
CA GLY A 110 -5.48 -12.59 5.91
C GLY A 110 -6.17 -12.53 4.56
N GLU A 111 -7.45 -12.21 4.56
CA GLU A 111 -8.28 -12.08 3.37
C GLU A 111 -8.81 -10.65 3.22
N ALA A 112 -8.97 -10.20 1.99
CA ALA A 112 -9.56 -8.91 1.68
C ALA A 112 -10.46 -9.01 0.43
N THR A 113 -11.51 -8.19 0.42
CA THR A 113 -12.36 -7.97 -0.76
C THR A 113 -12.13 -6.55 -1.26
N LEU A 114 -11.81 -6.45 -2.54
CA LEU A 114 -11.45 -5.22 -3.22
C LEU A 114 -12.41 -4.98 -4.35
N THR A 115 -12.68 -3.71 -4.64
CA THR A 115 -13.39 -3.31 -5.86
C THR A 115 -12.50 -2.37 -6.64
N LEU A 116 -12.10 -2.77 -7.84
CA LEU A 116 -11.36 -1.93 -8.77
C LEU A 116 -12.31 -1.31 -9.79
N TRP A 117 -12.31 0.01 -9.86
CA TRP A 117 -13.02 0.80 -10.85
C TRP A 117 -12.07 1.28 -11.94
N THR A 118 -12.49 1.20 -13.18
CA THR A 118 -11.76 1.68 -14.36
C THR A 118 -12.73 1.78 -15.55
N TYR A 119 -12.29 2.33 -16.67
CA TYR A 119 -13.10 2.36 -17.88
C TYR A 119 -13.22 1.00 -18.57
N ASP A 120 -14.32 0.81 -19.32
CA ASP A 120 -14.52 -0.36 -20.17
C ASP A 120 -13.42 -0.51 -21.22
N GLY A 121 -13.20 -1.74 -21.69
CA GLY A 121 -12.08 -2.06 -22.58
C GLY A 121 -10.70 -2.16 -21.91
N ILE A 122 -10.53 -1.63 -20.68
CA ILE A 122 -9.27 -1.80 -19.93
C ILE A 122 -9.20 -3.21 -19.33
N GLN A 123 -8.17 -3.95 -19.72
CA GLN A 123 -7.88 -5.28 -19.20
C GLN A 123 -7.34 -5.19 -17.77
N ILE A 124 -7.93 -6.00 -16.88
CA ILE A 124 -7.46 -6.19 -15.51
C ILE A 124 -6.91 -7.61 -15.39
N THR A 125 -5.74 -7.75 -14.77
CA THR A 125 -5.09 -9.06 -14.56
C THR A 125 -4.60 -9.17 -13.12
N LEU A 126 -4.95 -10.28 -12.48
CA LEU A 126 -4.35 -10.71 -11.23
C LEU A 126 -3.08 -11.51 -11.55
N ARG A 127 -1.96 -11.18 -10.91
CA ARG A 127 -0.67 -11.84 -11.14
C ARG A 127 0.16 -11.95 -9.87
N GLU A 128 1.21 -12.75 -9.94
CA GLU A 128 2.25 -12.80 -8.92
C GLU A 128 2.95 -11.43 -8.79
N PRO A 129 3.23 -10.96 -7.57
CA PRO A 129 3.85 -9.65 -7.37
C PRO A 129 5.24 -9.55 -7.99
N LEU A 130 5.46 -8.49 -8.78
CA LEU A 130 6.77 -8.22 -9.35
C LEU A 130 7.77 -7.65 -8.34
N VAL A 131 7.26 -7.13 -7.22
CA VAL A 131 8.07 -6.59 -6.14
C VAL A 131 7.60 -7.24 -4.86
N LEU A 132 8.42 -8.15 -4.34
CA LEU A 132 8.02 -9.06 -3.27
C LEU A 132 8.21 -8.45 -1.89
N ASP A 133 9.34 -7.80 -1.62
CA ASP A 133 9.90 -7.60 -0.28
C ASP A 133 10.06 -6.13 0.13
N ARG A 134 9.05 -5.30 -0.16
CA ARG A 134 9.10 -3.87 0.21
C ARG A 134 8.93 -3.62 1.72
N ALA A 135 8.15 -4.44 2.41
CA ALA A 135 7.78 -4.20 3.81
C ALA A 135 9.00 -4.04 4.72
N GLN A 136 10.01 -4.92 4.64
CA GLN A 136 11.24 -4.83 5.45
C GLN A 136 12.05 -3.54 5.20
N PHE A 137 11.88 -2.90 4.05
CA PHE A 137 12.49 -1.62 3.75
C PHE A 137 11.69 -0.45 4.32
N LEU A 138 10.35 -0.53 4.21
CA LEU A 138 9.41 0.52 4.61
C LEU A 138 9.20 0.60 6.12
N GLU A 139 9.20 -0.55 6.81
CA GLU A 139 8.99 -0.65 8.26
C GLU A 139 10.26 -0.33 9.09
N ARG A 140 11.34 0.12 8.44
CA ARG A 140 12.57 0.48 9.14
C ARG A 140 12.30 1.64 10.10
N PRO A 141 12.76 1.56 11.36
CA PRO A 141 12.69 2.69 12.27
C PRO A 141 13.26 3.97 11.65
N GLY A 142 12.47 5.04 11.68
CA GLY A 142 12.85 6.31 11.07
C GLY A 142 12.82 6.33 9.54
N PHE A 143 12.15 5.40 8.86
CA PHE A 143 12.04 5.39 7.39
C PHE A 143 11.55 6.73 6.81
N LEU A 144 10.64 7.41 7.52
CA LEU A 144 10.13 8.74 7.13
C LEU A 144 11.10 9.90 7.41
N LEU A 145 12.21 9.63 8.08
CA LEU A 145 13.22 10.64 8.42
C LEU A 145 14.27 10.73 7.31
N PRO A 146 14.98 11.87 7.19
CA PRO A 146 16.16 11.97 6.35
C PRO A 146 17.12 10.78 6.59
N LYS A 147 17.70 10.26 5.51
CA LYS A 147 18.52 9.04 5.53
C LYS A 147 19.56 9.03 6.65
N ALA A 148 20.27 10.14 6.86
CA ALA A 148 21.26 10.28 7.92
C ALA A 148 20.68 10.06 9.33
N ILE A 149 19.45 10.51 9.57
CA ILE A 149 18.76 10.34 10.87
C ILE A 149 18.26 8.90 11.00
N SER A 150 17.68 8.33 9.94
CA SER A 150 17.25 6.94 9.93
C SER A 150 18.41 5.98 10.22
N GLU A 151 19.57 6.20 9.58
CA GLU A 151 20.78 5.40 9.80
C GLU A 151 21.30 5.52 11.24
N ALA A 152 21.28 6.72 11.82
CA ALA A 152 21.69 6.93 13.21
C ALA A 152 20.78 6.20 14.21
N ILE A 153 19.45 6.26 14.01
CA ILE A 153 18.47 5.56 14.85
C ILE A 153 18.66 4.04 14.72
N ALA A 154 18.78 3.53 13.49
CA ALA A 154 19.00 2.11 13.25
C ALA A 154 20.30 1.61 13.90
N TYR A 155 21.37 2.42 13.88
CA TYR A 155 22.63 2.11 14.56
C TYR A 155 22.44 2.07 16.08
N GLN A 156 21.81 3.07 16.69
CA GLN A 156 21.55 3.11 18.13
C GLN A 156 20.74 1.89 18.59
N SER A 157 19.67 1.54 17.89
CA SER A 157 18.86 0.36 18.23
C SER A 157 19.66 -0.95 18.16
N LYS A 158 20.57 -1.11 17.19
CA LYS A 158 21.44 -2.30 17.11
C LYS A 158 22.40 -2.37 18.30
N VAL A 159 23.03 -1.25 18.65
CA VAL A 159 23.95 -1.16 19.80
C VAL A 159 23.22 -1.47 21.11
N GLU A 160 22.01 -0.95 21.31
CA GLU A 160 21.22 -1.24 22.52
C GLU A 160 20.85 -2.73 22.64
N VAL A 161 20.50 -3.39 21.53
CA VAL A 161 20.19 -4.82 21.50
C VAL A 161 21.43 -5.66 21.83
N GLU A 162 22.59 -5.34 21.25
CA GLU A 162 23.85 -6.03 21.57
C GLU A 162 24.25 -5.85 23.05
N GLN A 163 24.09 -4.64 23.59
CA GLN A 163 24.35 -4.38 25.02
C GLN A 163 23.38 -5.11 25.95
N ARG A 164 22.10 -5.25 25.56
CA ARG A 164 21.14 -6.06 26.32
C ARG A 164 21.53 -7.53 26.31
N LYS A 165 21.86 -8.10 25.15
CA LYS A 165 22.30 -9.50 25.04
C LYS A 165 23.54 -9.78 25.89
N LYS A 166 24.58 -8.92 25.81
CA LYS A 166 25.77 -9.07 26.66
C LYS A 166 25.45 -9.08 28.16
N ARG A 167 24.59 -8.17 28.63
CA ARG A 167 24.17 -8.13 30.04
C ARG A 167 23.37 -9.37 30.45
N GLU A 168 22.59 -9.94 29.53
CA GLU A 168 21.86 -11.19 29.77
C GLU A 168 22.81 -12.39 29.84
N ASP A 169 23.77 -12.47 28.92
CA ASP A 169 24.80 -13.52 28.91
C ASP A 169 25.65 -13.47 30.18
N GLU A 170 26.13 -12.28 30.58
CA GLU A 170 26.87 -12.05 31.83
C GLU A 170 26.05 -12.46 33.07
N ARG A 171 24.75 -12.16 33.07
CA ARG A 171 23.85 -12.54 34.17
C ARG A 171 23.64 -14.05 34.25
N ILE A 172 23.56 -14.73 33.10
CA ILE A 172 23.41 -16.19 33.03
C ILE A 172 24.70 -16.89 33.50
N GLU A 173 25.86 -16.35 33.11
CA GLU A 173 27.17 -16.86 33.52
C GLU A 173 27.35 -16.75 35.05
N LEU A 174 27.04 -15.59 35.64
CA LEU A 174 27.05 -15.37 37.10
C LEU A 174 26.11 -16.30 37.88
N LEU A 175 24.96 -16.66 37.31
CA LEU A 175 24.02 -17.59 37.93
C LEU A 175 24.50 -19.05 37.85
N SER A 176 25.29 -19.38 36.82
CA SER A 176 25.86 -20.73 36.65
C SER A 176 27.07 -21.00 37.55
N GLU A 177 27.86 -19.98 37.90
CA GLU A 177 28.99 -20.10 38.83
C GLU A 177 28.57 -20.16 40.31
N ALA A 178 27.33 -19.76 40.62
CA ALA A 178 26.79 -19.74 41.98
C ALA A 178 26.06 -21.05 42.39
N MET A 179 25.98 -22.03 41.50
CA MET A 179 25.43 -23.38 41.72
C MET A 179 26.54 -24.42 41.87
#